data_AF-A0A953UQL4-F1
#
_entry.id   AF-A0A953UQL4-F1
#
_cell.length_a   1.000
_cell.length_b   1.000
_cell.length_c   1.000
_cell.angle_alpha   90.00
_cell.angle_beta   90.00
_cell.angle_gamma   90.00
#
_symmetry.space_group_name_H-M   'P 1'
#
loop_
_entity.id
_entity.type
_entity.pdbx_description
1 polymer ?
#
loop_
_entity_poly.entity_id
_entity_poly.type
_entity_poly.pdbx_seq_one_letter_code
_entity_poly.pdbx_strand_id
1 'polypeptide(L)' 'MESRNPKDDRGRRPVTHHMWLTEDIGHPALAQHLYALNGFMRASSTWNYFYDLVQRAFPRKGTTLLALPFPENDR' A
#
# COMPACT_ATOMS: atom_id res chain seq x y z
N MET A 1 -5.38 -15.03 7.12
CA MET A 1 -4.01 -15.60 7.13
C MET A 1 -3.90 -16.88 7.95
N GLU A 2 -4.70 -17.05 9.00
CA GLU A 2 -4.67 -18.26 9.84
C GLU A 2 -5.08 -19.55 9.11
N SER A 3 -6.00 -19.46 8.16
CA SER A 3 -6.40 -20.62 7.32
C SER A 3 -5.27 -21.17 6.43
N ARG A 4 -4.30 -20.34 6.03
CA ARG A 4 -3.21 -20.77 5.13
C ARG A 4 -2.05 -21.42 5.88
N ASN A 5 -1.81 -21.02 7.13
CA ASN A 5 -0.69 -21.54 7.93
C ASN A 5 -1.21 -22.07 9.27
N PRO A 6 -1.98 -23.16 9.28
CA PRO A 6 -2.53 -23.73 10.51
C PRO A 6 -1.39 -24.17 11.46
N LYS A 7 -1.69 -24.19 12.75
CA LYS A 7 -0.78 -24.75 13.75
C LYS A 7 -0.85 -26.27 13.69
N ASP A 8 0.29 -26.94 13.88
CA ASP A 8 0.34 -28.39 14.08
C ASP A 8 -0.24 -28.79 15.45
N ASP A 9 -0.36 -30.09 15.70
CA ASP A 9 -0.89 -30.66 16.95
C ASP A 9 -0.06 -30.28 18.19
N ARG A 10 1.13 -29.71 18.00
CA ARG A 10 2.05 -29.23 19.04
C ARG A 10 2.04 -27.69 19.16
N GLY A 11 1.12 -27.02 18.47
CA GLY A 11 0.92 -25.58 18.50
C GLY A 11 1.94 -24.76 17.71
N ARG A 12 2.83 -25.40 16.97
CA ARG A 12 3.86 -24.74 16.15
C ARG A 12 3.34 -24.52 14.74
N ARG A 13 3.76 -23.42 14.10
CA ARG A 13 3.46 -23.17 12.68
C ARG A 13 4.66 -23.60 11.84
N PRO A 14 4.45 -24.28 10.71
CA PRO A 14 5.55 -24.78 9.88
C PRO A 14 6.44 -23.66 9.32
N VAL A 15 5.88 -22.46 9.12
CA VAL A 15 6.63 -21.25 8.71
C VAL A 15 6.06 -20.01 9.39
N THR A 16 6.79 -18.90 9.40
CA THR A 16 6.25 -17.62 9.91
C THR A 16 5.29 -17.00 8.89
N HIS A 17 4.27 -16.26 9.34
CA HIS A 17 3.27 -15.66 8.42
C HIS A 17 3.89 -14.72 7.36
N HIS A 18 5.03 -14.09 7.65
CA HIS A 18 5.75 -13.26 6.69
C HIS A 18 6.52 -14.07 5.63
N MET A 19 6.80 -15.35 5.84
CA MET A 19 7.39 -16.22 4.80
C MET A 19 6.38 -16.56 3.69
N TRP A 20 5.08 -16.38 3.92
CA TRP A 20 4.08 -16.44 2.85
C TRP A 20 4.13 -15.21 1.92
N LEU A 21 5.02 -14.25 2.24
CA LEU A 21 5.20 -12.99 1.52
C LEU A 21 6.52 -12.92 0.74
N THR A 22 7.34 -13.98 0.71
CA THR A 22 8.58 -14.08 -0.10
C THR A 22 8.89 -15.57 -0.30
N GLU A 23 9.04 -16.11 -1.51
CA GLU A 23 10.16 -15.83 -2.41
C GLU A 23 9.75 -15.78 -3.91
N ASP A 24 8.61 -16.37 -4.28
CA ASP A 24 8.07 -16.37 -5.65
C ASP A 24 6.76 -15.58 -5.85
N ILE A 25 6.03 -15.23 -4.78
CA ILE A 25 4.60 -14.78 -4.91
C ILE A 25 4.24 -13.51 -4.12
N GLY A 26 4.98 -13.09 -3.08
CA GLY A 26 4.60 -11.92 -2.30
C GLY A 26 5.21 -10.63 -2.82
N HIS A 27 4.50 -9.69 -3.41
CA HIS A 27 3.17 -9.66 -4.00
C HIS A 27 3.43 -8.83 -5.26
N PRO A 28 3.11 -9.25 -6.49
CA PRO A 28 3.32 -8.42 -7.68
C PRO A 28 2.75 -7.00 -7.49
N ALA A 29 1.66 -6.87 -6.72
CA ALA A 29 1.12 -5.59 -6.30
C ALA A 29 2.05 -4.73 -5.41
N LEU A 30 2.80 -5.33 -4.47
CA LEU A 30 3.78 -4.59 -3.67
C LEU A 30 4.96 -4.14 -4.54
N ALA A 31 5.46 -5.02 -5.41
CA ALA A 31 6.51 -4.67 -6.36
C ALA A 31 6.06 -3.55 -7.32
N GLN A 32 4.84 -3.64 -7.86
CA GLN A 32 4.22 -2.60 -8.68
C GLN A 32 4.06 -1.29 -7.91
N HIS A 33 3.67 -1.34 -6.63
CA HIS A 33 3.54 -0.16 -5.79
C HIS A 33 4.90 0.52 -5.56
N LEU A 34 5.94 -0.24 -5.23
CA LEU A 34 7.30 0.29 -5.08
C LEU A 34 7.84 0.87 -6.40
N TYR A 35 7.53 0.24 -7.53
CA TYR A 35 7.89 0.76 -8.84
C TYR A 35 7.21 2.11 -9.13
N ALA A 36 5.91 2.22 -8.83
CA ALA A 36 5.17 3.48 -8.96
C ALA A 36 5.74 4.59 -8.06
N LEU A 37 6.07 4.27 -6.80
CA LEU A 37 6.71 5.22 -5.88
C LEU A 37 8.05 5.73 -6.42
N ASN A 38 8.88 4.84 -6.97
CA ASN A 38 10.14 5.22 -7.61
C ASN A 38 9.91 6.15 -8.82
N GLY A 39 8.86 5.91 -9.61
CA GLY A 39 8.47 6.79 -10.71
C GLY A 39 8.13 8.20 -10.22
N PHE A 40 7.31 8.32 -9.16
CA PHE A 40 6.96 9.61 -8.57
C PHE A 40 8.16 10.33 -7.97
N MET A 41 9.06 9.61 -7.29
CA MET A 41 10.29 10.18 -6.76
C MET A 41 11.16 10.78 -7.86
N ARG A 42 11.33 10.08 -8.99
CA ARG A 42 12.13 10.57 -10.12
C ARG A 42 11.50 11.76 -10.83
N ALA A 43 10.17 11.84 -10.84
CA ALA A 43 9.42 12.94 -11.45
C ALA A 43 9.31 14.18 -10.53
N SER A 44 9.54 14.02 -9.22
CA SER A 44 9.43 15.09 -8.25
C SER A 44 10.75 15.80 -8.01
N SER A 45 10.72 17.13 -7.95
CA SER A 45 11.86 17.97 -7.57
C SER A 45 11.97 18.20 -6.05
N THR A 46 10.86 18.02 -5.32
CA THR A 46 10.77 18.28 -3.88
C THR A 46 9.98 17.18 -3.20
N TRP A 47 10.34 16.87 -1.95
CA TRP A 47 9.64 15.89 -1.10
C TRP A 47 8.14 16.13 -0.97
N ASN A 48 7.71 17.39 -0.80
CA ASN A 48 6.30 17.74 -0.67
C ASN A 48 5.51 17.36 -1.93
N TYR A 49 6.07 17.66 -3.12
CA TYR A 49 5.42 17.34 -4.38
C TYR A 49 5.33 15.83 -4.62
N PHE A 50 6.37 15.07 -4.26
CA PHE A 50 6.30 13.61 -4.23
C PHE A 50 5.16 13.12 -3.33
N TYR A 51 5.08 13.62 -2.11
CA TYR A 51 4.09 13.20 -1.13
C TYR A 51 2.65 13.47 -1.60
N ASP A 52 2.42 14.62 -2.24
CA ASP A 52 1.12 14.97 -2.84
C ASP A 52 0.73 14.02 -3.97
N LEU A 53 1.67 13.68 -4.86
CA LEU A 53 1.44 12.69 -5.92
C LEU A 53 1.08 11.31 -5.35
N VAL A 54 1.77 10.88 -4.29
CA VAL A 54 1.51 9.61 -3.62
C VAL A 54 0.12 9.61 -2.97
N GLN A 55 -0.26 10.66 -2.24
CA GLN A 55 -1.58 10.75 -1.61
C GLN A 55 -2.71 10.79 -2.63
N ARG A 56 -2.49 11.46 -3.77
CA ARG A 56 -3.45 11.50 -4.88
C ARG A 56 -3.60 10.15 -5.58
N ALA A 57 -2.49 9.47 -5.89
CA ALA A 57 -2.51 8.20 -6.61
C ALA A 57 -2.88 7.00 -5.72
N PHE A 58 -2.49 7.03 -4.45
CA PHE A 58 -2.66 5.96 -3.46
C PHE A 58 -3.23 6.51 -2.13
N PRO A 59 -4.50 6.94 -2.13
CA PRO A 59 -5.11 7.52 -0.93
C PRO A 59 -5.25 6.49 0.19
N ARG A 60 -5.05 6.92 1.45
CA ARG A 60 -5.30 6.05 2.60
C ARG A 60 -6.80 5.77 2.70
N LYS A 61 -7.18 4.52 2.94
CA LYS A 61 -8.58 4.12 3.12
C LYS A 61 -9.22 4.99 4.21
N GLY A 62 -10.38 5.60 3.89
CA GLY A 62 -11.13 6.45 4.81
C GLY A 62 -10.67 7.92 4.88
N THR A 63 -9.66 8.33 4.12
CA THR A 63 -9.14 9.72 4.13
C THR A 63 -9.44 10.51 2.86
N THR A 64 -10.00 9.86 1.82
CA THR A 64 -10.25 10.45 0.49
C THR A 64 -11.28 11.59 0.48
N LEU A 65 -11.93 11.89 1.62
CA LEU A 65 -12.86 13.01 1.75
C LEU A 65 -12.21 14.41 1.57
N LEU A 66 -10.87 14.50 1.58
CA LEU A 66 -10.14 15.77 1.55
C LEU A 66 -9.92 16.39 0.15
N ALA A 67 -10.16 15.66 -0.94
CA ALA A 67 -9.80 16.11 -2.30
C ALA A 67 -10.97 16.33 -3.27
N LEU A 68 -12.21 16.31 -2.78
CA LEU A 68 -13.35 16.74 -3.59
C LEU A 68 -13.45 18.27 -3.47
N PRO A 69 -13.30 19.03 -4.58
CA PRO A 69 -13.73 20.41 -4.59
C PRO A 69 -15.25 20.38 -4.47
N PHE A 70 -15.78 20.49 -3.26
CA PHE A 70 -17.17 20.82 -3.08
C PHE A 70 -17.33 22.24 -3.63
N PRO A 71 -18.19 22.47 -4.64
CA PRO A 71 -18.49 23.84 -5.03
C PRO A 71 -18.98 24.56 -3.78
N GLU A 72 -18.31 25.65 -3.39
CA GLU A 72 -18.81 26.50 -2.33
C GLU A 72 -20.24 26.87 -2.71
N ASN A 73 -21.15 26.55 -1.81
CA ASN A 73 -22.56 26.74 -2.01
C ASN A 73 -22.80 28.26 -2.06
N ASP A 74 -22.88 28.82 -3.27
CA ASP A 74 -23.30 30.21 -3.52
C ASP A 74 -24.63 30.43 -2.78
N ARG A 75 -24.56 31.13 -1.65
CA ARG A 75 -25.70 31.63 -0.89
C ARG A 75 -25.51 33.11 -0.64
#